data_AF-A0AAJ0DGS1-F1
#
_entry.id   AF-A0AAJ0DGS1-F1
#
_cell.length_a   1.000
_cell.length_b   1.000
_cell.length_c   1.000
_cell.angle_alpha   90.00
_cell.angle_beta   90.00
_cell.angle_gamma   90.00
#
_symmetry.space_group_name_H-M   'P 1'
#
loop_
_entity.id
_entity.type
_entity.pdbx_description
1 polymer ?
#
loop_
_entity_poly.entity_id
_entity_poly.type
_entity_poly.pdbx_seq_one_letter_code
_entity_poly.pdbx_strand_id
1 'polypeptide(L)'
;MVYAERYVGFWLSFLLPTIMFMFCPVVLLVFHKKYNLREPTDSVFGKFLLLTKHACKDGGYKHIGKETFWTRVKPSVTANKPKWMTFDDAWVDEISRGVKACSVFLFYPLWWLAYNQIDNNLVSQAATMSLHGVPNDLLNNMNPLAIIIMIPIVDNVVYPLLRRYKIRFTPLRRMCASFFVACSAMIWAAVVQYYIYETNPCGRYVATCETPAGDRIVSSLNVWIQTGAYVLVGLSEIFGSITGLEYAYTKAPANMRSLVFGLYNFTSALSAAIGQAFVALAADPLLIWNYGAVAIIAFVTGIAFYLVFTRPWDKFEEEMNMLKESEYKGHTLGGHSEKKMEDGAVEQTPPVREVRE
;
A
#
# COMPACT_ATOMS: atom_id res chain seq x y z
N MET A 1 -7.54 -19.52 14.54
CA MET A 1 -8.36 -18.45 15.16
C MET A 1 -9.83 -18.71 14.89
N VAL A 2 -10.28 -18.68 13.63
CA VAL A 2 -11.71 -18.85 13.27
C VAL A 2 -12.35 -20.17 13.76
N TYR A 3 -11.64 -21.30 13.70
CA TYR A 3 -12.17 -22.55 14.28
C TYR A 3 -12.17 -22.55 15.82
N ALA A 4 -11.21 -21.87 16.45
CA ALA A 4 -11.18 -21.74 17.92
C ALA A 4 -12.35 -20.86 18.40
N GLU A 5 -12.68 -19.81 17.64
CA GLU A 5 -13.87 -19.00 17.86
C GLU A 5 -15.15 -19.84 17.75
N ARG A 6 -15.29 -20.62 16.68
CA ARG A 6 -16.49 -21.44 16.46
C ARG A 6 -16.71 -22.53 17.51
N TYR A 7 -15.64 -23.16 18.00
CA TYR A 7 -15.76 -24.33 18.89
C TYR A 7 -15.57 -24.04 20.37
N VAL A 8 -14.85 -22.97 20.75
CA VAL A 8 -14.50 -22.67 22.16
C VAL A 8 -14.93 -21.26 22.58
N GLY A 9 -14.86 -20.30 21.66
CA GLY A 9 -15.27 -18.92 21.88
C GLY A 9 -14.14 -17.91 21.66
N PHE A 10 -14.51 -16.63 21.64
CA PHE A 10 -13.63 -15.53 21.28
C PHE A 10 -12.35 -15.42 22.14
N TRP A 11 -12.43 -15.75 23.44
CA TRP A 11 -11.30 -15.59 24.36
C TRP A 11 -10.07 -16.41 23.92
N LEU A 12 -10.27 -17.65 23.46
CA LEU A 12 -9.18 -18.53 23.03
C LEU A 12 -8.58 -18.03 21.69
N SER A 13 -9.43 -17.49 20.81
CA SER A 13 -9.02 -16.92 19.53
C SER A 13 -8.06 -15.74 19.72
N PHE A 14 -8.30 -14.90 20.73
CA PHE A 14 -7.43 -13.77 21.08
C PHE A 14 -6.22 -14.15 21.96
N LEU A 15 -6.34 -15.18 22.79
CA LEU A 15 -5.23 -15.63 23.64
C LEU A 15 -4.05 -16.19 22.82
N LEU A 16 -4.34 -16.97 21.78
CA LEU A 16 -3.32 -17.56 20.90
C LEU A 16 -2.30 -16.55 20.35
N PRO A 17 -2.72 -15.48 19.63
CA PRO A 17 -1.80 -14.46 19.16
C PRO A 17 -1.16 -13.69 20.31
N THR A 18 -1.86 -13.46 21.42
CA THR A 18 -1.28 -12.79 22.60
C THR A 18 -0.09 -13.57 23.16
N ILE A 19 -0.20 -14.89 23.29
CA ILE A 19 0.91 -15.75 23.72
C ILE A 19 2.07 -15.65 22.71
N MET A 20 1.79 -15.70 21.40
CA MET A 20 2.83 -15.54 20.38
C MET A 20 3.54 -14.18 20.48
N PHE A 21 2.80 -13.10 20.70
CA PHE A 21 3.39 -11.77 20.89
C PHE A 21 4.19 -11.64 22.19
N MET A 22 3.82 -12.36 23.26
CA MET A 22 4.64 -12.41 24.48
C MET A 22 6.00 -13.09 24.26
N PHE A 23 6.13 -13.96 23.25
CA PHE A 23 7.44 -14.52 22.86
C PHE A 23 8.32 -13.52 22.11
N CYS A 24 7.77 -12.50 21.44
CA CYS A 24 8.56 -11.53 20.67
C CYS A 24 9.63 -10.78 21.50
N PRO A 25 9.34 -10.25 22.70
CA PRO A 25 10.36 -9.66 23.58
C PRO A 25 11.48 -10.63 23.95
N VAL A 26 11.16 -11.91 24.18
CA VAL A 26 12.16 -12.94 24.51
C VAL A 26 13.12 -13.12 23.35
N VAL A 27 12.61 -13.19 22.12
CA VAL A 27 13.44 -13.26 20.91
C VAL A 27 14.31 -12.01 20.77
N LEU A 28 13.75 -10.81 20.95
CA LEU A 28 14.52 -9.56 20.88
C LEU A 28 15.65 -9.51 21.91
N LEU A 29 15.42 -9.97 23.14
CA LEU A 29 16.43 -10.01 24.20
C LEU A 29 17.54 -11.03 23.89
N VAL A 30 17.18 -12.21 23.40
CA VAL A 30 18.14 -13.26 23.03
C VAL A 30 19.03 -12.82 21.86
N PHE A 31 18.44 -12.16 20.85
CA PHE A 31 19.14 -11.76 19.65
C PHE A 31 19.71 -10.33 19.68
N HIS A 32 19.61 -9.62 20.81
CA HIS A 32 20.07 -8.23 20.91
C HIS A 32 21.53 -8.03 20.47
N LYS A 33 22.40 -9.02 20.74
CA LYS A 33 23.83 -8.97 20.36
C LYS A 33 24.09 -9.09 18.86
N LYS A 34 23.11 -9.54 18.07
CA LYS A 34 23.19 -9.66 16.61
C LYS A 34 22.54 -8.49 15.87
N TYR A 35 21.90 -7.55 16.59
CA TYR A 35 21.26 -6.40 15.95
C TYR A 35 22.25 -5.27 15.71
N ASN A 36 22.20 -4.72 14.49
CA ASN A 36 22.91 -3.49 14.15
C ASN A 36 22.20 -2.30 14.80
N LEU A 37 22.70 -1.86 15.94
CA LEU A 37 22.27 -0.64 16.62
C LEU A 37 22.78 0.56 15.80
N ARG A 38 21.85 1.29 15.17
CA ARG A 38 22.16 2.57 14.52
C ARG A 38 22.10 3.67 15.57
N GLU A 39 23.11 4.53 15.60
CA GLU A 39 23.16 5.66 16.52
C GLU A 39 21.99 6.62 16.27
N PRO A 40 21.41 7.21 17.34
CA PRO A 40 20.30 8.14 17.21
C PRO A 40 20.74 9.35 16.38
N THR A 41 20.13 9.49 15.20
CA THR A 41 20.33 10.60 14.28
C THR A 41 19.54 11.82 14.78
N ASP A 42 20.09 13.03 14.60
CA ASP A 42 19.38 14.29 14.87
C ASP A 42 18.04 14.38 14.08
N SER A 43 17.14 15.31 14.46
CA SER A 43 15.79 15.42 13.93
C SER A 43 15.76 15.78 12.43
N VAL A 44 15.87 14.76 11.58
CA VAL A 44 15.76 14.85 10.11
C VAL A 44 14.41 15.45 9.72
N PHE A 45 13.34 15.03 10.41
CA PHE A 45 12.00 15.55 10.20
C PHE A 45 11.86 17.03 10.56
N GLY A 46 12.47 17.47 11.67
CA GLY A 46 12.50 18.88 12.05
C GLY A 46 13.19 19.75 11.00
N LYS A 47 14.33 19.28 10.46
CA LYS A 47 15.04 19.96 9.37
C LYS A 47 14.23 20.00 8.08
N PHE A 48 13.50 18.92 7.75
CA PHE A 48 12.57 18.90 6.60
C PHE A 48 11.44 19.93 6.75
N LEU A 49 10.83 20.04 7.93
CA LEU A 49 9.77 21.04 8.19
C LEU A 49 10.29 22.47 8.09
N LEU A 50 11.49 22.72 8.64
CA LEU A 50 12.14 24.03 8.55
C LEU A 50 12.49 24.38 7.09
N LEU A 51 13.03 23.44 6.33
CA LEU A 51 13.30 23.58 4.90
C LEU A 51 12.02 23.92 4.14
N THR A 52 10.95 23.14 4.36
CA THR A 52 9.66 23.35 3.70
C THR A 52 9.04 24.71 4.07
N LYS A 53 9.14 25.12 5.35
CA LYS A 53 8.68 26.44 5.80
C LYS A 53 9.48 27.57 5.18
N HIS A 54 10.80 27.40 5.02
CA HIS A 54 11.66 28.38 4.38
C HIS A 54 11.34 28.50 2.88
N ALA A 55 11.21 27.36 2.19
CA ALA A 55 10.79 27.29 0.80
C ALA A 55 9.43 27.96 0.57
N CYS A 56 8.50 27.78 1.52
CA CYS A 56 7.17 28.33 1.42
C CYS A 56 7.09 29.85 1.63
N LYS A 57 8.02 30.46 2.38
CA LYS A 57 8.06 31.92 2.58
C LYS A 57 8.28 32.68 1.27
N ASP A 58 9.06 32.13 0.35
CA ASP A 58 9.45 32.82 -0.89
C ASP A 58 8.67 32.34 -2.13
N GLY A 59 7.96 31.20 -2.05
CA GLY A 59 7.28 30.58 -3.20
C GLY A 59 5.79 30.25 -3.05
N GLY A 60 5.25 30.29 -1.82
CA GLY A 60 3.87 29.90 -1.51
C GLY A 60 3.58 28.39 -1.62
N TYR A 61 2.64 27.88 -0.80
CA TYR A 61 2.33 26.44 -0.67
C TYR A 61 1.91 25.74 -1.99
N LYS A 62 1.40 26.50 -2.98
CA LYS A 62 0.90 25.96 -4.25
C LYS A 62 2.01 25.47 -5.19
N HIS A 63 3.28 25.81 -4.94
CA HIS A 63 4.41 25.46 -5.82
C HIS A 63 5.26 24.28 -5.33
N ILE A 64 4.90 23.64 -4.22
CA ILE A 64 5.65 22.53 -3.59
C ILE A 64 5.91 21.35 -4.57
N GLY A 65 5.05 21.17 -5.57
CA GLY A 65 5.19 20.13 -6.60
C GLY A 65 6.09 20.47 -7.79
N LYS A 66 6.58 21.71 -7.94
CA LYS A 66 7.42 22.13 -9.08
C LYS A 66 8.91 22.02 -8.72
N GLU A 67 9.74 21.60 -9.68
CA GLU A 67 11.19 21.49 -9.46
C GLU A 67 11.85 22.83 -9.13
N THR A 68 11.35 23.90 -9.72
CA THR A 68 11.81 25.27 -9.49
C THR A 68 11.62 25.71 -8.02
N PHE A 69 10.75 25.04 -7.27
CA PHE A 69 10.55 25.32 -5.85
C PHE A 69 11.73 24.80 -5.02
N TRP A 70 12.16 23.56 -5.27
CA TRP A 70 13.23 22.92 -4.52
C TRP A 70 14.63 23.39 -4.94
N THR A 71 14.83 23.74 -6.21
CA THR A 71 16.13 24.26 -6.69
C THR A 71 16.50 25.62 -6.08
N ARG A 72 15.52 26.43 -5.67
CA ARG A 72 15.74 27.74 -5.01
C ARG A 72 16.28 27.64 -3.59
N VAL A 73 16.03 26.51 -2.93
CA VAL A 73 16.34 26.29 -1.51
C VAL A 73 17.54 25.36 -1.35
N LYS A 74 18.28 25.13 -2.45
CA LYS A 74 19.53 24.39 -2.41
C LYS A 74 20.59 25.19 -1.63
N PRO A 75 21.33 24.56 -0.73
CA PRO A 75 22.47 25.17 -0.02
C PRO A 75 23.48 25.89 -0.94
N SER A 76 23.62 25.50 -2.21
CA SER A 76 24.47 26.19 -3.19
C SER A 76 23.94 27.54 -3.68
N VAL A 77 22.61 27.74 -3.69
CA VAL A 77 21.96 28.93 -4.27
C VAL A 77 21.58 29.95 -3.19
N THR A 78 21.36 29.52 -1.95
CA THR A 78 20.95 30.39 -0.86
C THR A 78 22.14 31.21 -0.32
N ALA A 79 22.11 32.53 -0.54
CA ALA A 79 23.18 33.45 -0.13
C ALA A 79 23.36 33.58 1.39
N ASN A 80 22.27 33.52 2.17
CA ASN A 80 22.30 33.57 3.64
C ASN A 80 21.92 32.21 4.22
N LYS A 81 22.91 31.35 4.45
CA LYS A 81 22.70 30.01 5.02
C LYS A 81 22.31 30.10 6.50
N PRO A 82 21.08 29.73 6.89
CA PRO A 82 20.73 29.68 8.30
C PRO A 82 21.43 28.51 8.99
N LYS A 83 21.73 28.65 10.30
CA LYS A 83 22.52 27.67 11.09
C LYS A 83 21.98 26.23 11.08
N TRP A 84 20.71 26.02 10.77
CA TRP A 84 20.08 24.69 10.70
C TRP A 84 20.28 23.99 9.35
N MET A 85 20.77 24.69 8.31
CA MET A 85 21.02 24.17 6.97
C MET A 85 22.35 23.40 6.93
N THR A 86 22.34 22.21 7.54
CA THR A 86 23.49 21.32 7.71
C THR A 86 23.53 20.17 6.69
N PHE A 87 22.62 20.19 5.72
CA PHE A 87 22.42 19.17 4.70
C PHE A 87 22.99 19.61 3.34
N ASP A 88 23.26 18.63 2.47
CA ASP A 88 23.78 18.79 1.12
C ASP A 88 22.68 19.06 0.08
N ASP A 89 23.07 19.53 -1.11
CA ASP A 89 22.15 19.78 -2.23
C ASP A 89 21.44 18.49 -2.67
N ALA A 90 22.12 17.35 -2.58
CA ALA A 90 21.57 16.04 -2.94
C ALA A 90 20.43 15.63 -2.01
N TRP A 91 20.48 15.96 -0.71
CA TRP A 91 19.37 15.69 0.20
C TRP A 91 18.12 16.54 -0.13
N VAL A 92 18.29 17.76 -0.63
CA VAL A 92 17.15 18.57 -1.12
C VAL A 92 16.51 17.94 -2.38
N ASP A 93 17.33 17.40 -3.27
CA ASP A 93 16.84 16.66 -4.44
C ASP A 93 16.14 15.35 -4.05
N GLU A 94 16.65 14.64 -3.04
CA GLU A 94 15.98 13.46 -2.44
C GLU A 94 14.63 13.81 -1.82
N ILE A 95 14.53 14.93 -1.11
CA ILE A 95 13.26 15.40 -0.56
C ILE A 95 12.26 15.71 -1.68
N SER A 96 12.70 16.42 -2.72
CA SER A 96 11.87 16.72 -3.88
C SER A 96 11.33 15.42 -4.52
N ARG A 97 12.19 14.41 -4.70
CA ARG A 97 11.80 13.07 -5.18
C ARG A 97 10.78 12.42 -4.25
N GLY A 98 11.03 12.43 -2.94
CA GLY A 98 10.13 11.85 -1.94
C GLY A 98 8.75 12.52 -1.90
N VAL A 99 8.69 13.85 -1.98
CA VAL A 99 7.43 14.62 -2.00
C VAL A 99 6.63 14.33 -3.28
N LYS A 100 7.31 14.24 -4.43
CA LYS A 100 6.65 13.85 -5.70
C LYS A 100 6.17 12.39 -5.63
N ALA A 101 6.94 11.48 -5.07
CA ALA A 101 6.51 10.10 -4.86
C ALA A 101 5.28 10.02 -3.94
N CYS A 102 5.23 10.84 -2.89
CA CYS A 102 4.06 10.93 -2.01
C CYS A 102 2.80 11.43 -2.75
N SER A 103 2.93 12.20 -3.83
CA SER A 103 1.77 12.61 -4.64
C SER A 103 1.10 11.43 -5.34
N VAL A 104 1.86 10.37 -5.67
CA VAL A 104 1.32 9.12 -6.23
C VAL A 104 0.41 8.42 -5.21
N PHE A 105 0.75 8.51 -3.93
CA PHE A 105 -0.03 7.89 -2.85
C PHE A 105 -1.40 8.56 -2.62
N LEU A 106 -1.65 9.77 -3.14
CA LEU A 106 -2.95 10.42 -2.99
C LEU A 106 -4.12 9.64 -3.63
N PHE A 107 -3.83 8.77 -4.59
CA PHE A 107 -4.83 7.91 -5.25
C PHE A 107 -5.01 6.56 -4.54
N TYR A 108 -4.07 6.15 -3.67
CA TYR A 108 -4.14 4.88 -2.95
C TYR A 108 -5.32 4.74 -1.98
N PRO A 109 -5.85 5.79 -1.31
CA PRO A 109 -7.03 5.64 -0.47
C PRO A 109 -8.24 5.06 -1.22
N LEU A 110 -8.38 5.37 -2.51
CA LEU A 110 -9.46 4.84 -3.35
C LEU A 110 -9.19 3.39 -3.80
N TRP A 111 -7.93 3.01 -3.94
CA TRP A 111 -7.54 1.60 -4.14
C TRP A 111 -7.85 0.77 -2.89
N TRP A 112 -7.41 1.25 -1.73
CA TRP A 112 -7.68 0.65 -0.42
C TRP A 112 -9.18 0.51 -0.17
N LEU A 113 -10.02 1.41 -0.71
CA LEU A 113 -11.47 1.34 -0.53
C LEU A 113 -12.04 0.07 -1.20
N ALA A 114 -11.51 -0.30 -2.37
CA ALA A 114 -11.87 -1.54 -3.05
C ALA A 114 -11.23 -2.77 -2.40
N TYR A 115 -9.98 -2.65 -1.96
CA TYR A 115 -9.30 -3.73 -1.26
C TYR A 115 -10.00 -4.10 0.07
N ASN A 116 -10.30 -3.12 0.92
CA ASN A 116 -10.90 -3.29 2.25
C ASN A 116 -12.31 -3.89 2.24
N GLN A 117 -12.92 -4.09 1.06
CA GLN A 117 -14.17 -4.85 0.93
C GLN A 117 -13.99 -6.31 1.35
N ILE A 118 -12.77 -6.84 1.21
CA ILE A 118 -12.40 -8.20 1.56
C ILE A 118 -12.64 -8.54 3.04
N ASP A 119 -12.39 -7.58 3.93
CA ASP A 119 -12.45 -7.77 5.39
C ASP A 119 -13.85 -7.56 5.95
N ASN A 120 -14.71 -6.83 5.23
CA ASN A 120 -16.00 -6.38 5.73
C ASN A 120 -17.15 -6.97 4.90
N ASN A 121 -17.39 -6.40 3.72
CA ASN A 121 -18.60 -6.69 2.96
C ASN A 121 -18.59 -8.07 2.31
N LEU A 122 -17.42 -8.57 1.88
CA LEU A 122 -17.31 -9.92 1.33
C LEU A 122 -17.60 -10.98 2.41
N VAL A 123 -17.15 -10.75 3.64
CA VAL A 123 -17.48 -11.64 4.77
C VAL A 123 -18.98 -11.63 5.06
N SER A 124 -19.62 -10.45 5.07
CA SER A 124 -21.08 -10.34 5.21
C SER A 124 -21.84 -11.01 4.06
N GLN A 125 -21.35 -10.90 2.82
CA GLN A 125 -21.89 -11.60 1.66
C GLN A 125 -21.78 -13.13 1.84
N ALA A 126 -20.64 -13.64 2.28
CA ALA A 126 -20.43 -15.06 2.53
C ALA A 126 -21.43 -15.63 3.54
N ALA A 127 -21.76 -14.86 4.57
CA ALA A 127 -22.73 -15.25 5.59
C ALA A 127 -24.15 -15.51 5.07
N THR A 128 -24.45 -15.05 3.86
CA THR A 128 -25.75 -15.27 3.18
C THR A 128 -25.73 -16.45 2.20
N MET A 129 -24.58 -17.11 2.02
CA MET A 129 -24.36 -18.24 1.11
C MET A 129 -24.40 -19.59 1.84
N SER A 130 -24.36 -20.69 1.10
CA SER A 130 -24.22 -22.03 1.70
C SER A 130 -22.75 -22.31 2.06
N LEU A 131 -22.48 -22.43 3.37
CA LEU A 131 -21.14 -22.59 3.93
C LEU A 131 -20.68 -24.05 4.06
N HIS A 132 -21.62 -25.01 4.05
CA HIS A 132 -21.33 -26.45 4.25
C HIS A 132 -20.38 -26.76 5.43
N GLY A 133 -20.52 -26.03 6.54
CA GLY A 133 -19.70 -26.25 7.73
C GLY A 133 -18.35 -25.52 7.72
N VAL A 134 -18.09 -24.63 6.77
CA VAL A 134 -16.93 -23.72 6.78
C VAL A 134 -17.31 -22.38 7.43
N PRO A 135 -16.52 -21.80 8.36
CA PRO A 135 -16.79 -20.45 8.86
C PRO A 135 -16.59 -19.36 7.78
N ASN A 136 -17.39 -18.29 7.80
CA ASN A 136 -17.31 -17.20 6.81
C ASN A 136 -15.94 -16.52 6.80
N ASP A 137 -15.36 -16.26 7.98
CA ASP A 137 -14.08 -15.57 8.09
C ASP A 137 -12.90 -16.39 7.58
N LEU A 138 -13.08 -17.71 7.37
CA LEU A 138 -12.06 -18.54 6.77
C LEU A 138 -11.75 -18.10 5.33
N LEU A 139 -12.70 -17.47 4.65
CA LEU A 139 -12.52 -17.00 3.28
C LEU A 139 -11.50 -15.87 3.16
N ASN A 140 -11.31 -15.08 4.23
CA ASN A 140 -10.27 -14.04 4.24
C ASN A 140 -8.87 -14.67 4.04
N ASN A 141 -8.64 -15.88 4.58
CA ASN A 141 -7.39 -16.61 4.36
C ASN A 141 -7.16 -17.03 2.89
N MET A 142 -8.15 -16.91 2.02
CA MET A 142 -7.95 -17.12 0.57
C MET A 142 -7.07 -16.04 -0.05
N ASN A 143 -7.03 -14.83 0.50
CA ASN A 143 -6.16 -13.77 -0.01
C ASN A 143 -4.66 -14.08 0.13
N PRO A 144 -4.12 -14.35 1.34
CA PRO A 144 -2.70 -14.71 1.47
C PRO A 144 -2.35 -15.98 0.69
N LEU A 145 -3.26 -16.97 0.59
CA LEU A 145 -3.05 -18.15 -0.25
C LEU A 145 -2.96 -17.78 -1.74
N ALA A 146 -3.87 -16.92 -2.21
CA ALA A 146 -3.85 -16.42 -3.58
C ALA A 146 -2.54 -15.68 -3.88
N ILE A 147 -2.06 -14.84 -2.96
CA ILE A 147 -0.78 -14.12 -3.12
C ILE A 147 0.40 -15.08 -3.22
N ILE A 148 0.50 -16.07 -2.33
CA ILE A 148 1.59 -17.06 -2.34
C ILE A 148 1.64 -17.81 -3.67
N ILE A 149 0.49 -18.13 -4.26
CA ILE A 149 0.40 -18.82 -5.55
C ILE A 149 0.62 -17.86 -6.72
N MET A 150 0.10 -16.62 -6.64
CA MET A 150 0.13 -15.67 -7.75
C MET A 150 1.48 -14.98 -7.91
N ILE A 151 2.25 -14.72 -6.84
CA ILE A 151 3.59 -14.12 -6.94
C ILE A 151 4.49 -14.89 -7.93
N PRO A 152 4.72 -16.22 -7.77
CA PRO A 152 5.57 -16.95 -8.70
C PRO A 152 5.01 -17.00 -10.12
N ILE A 153 3.68 -16.94 -10.29
CA ILE A 153 3.05 -16.86 -11.62
C ILE A 153 3.31 -15.50 -12.25
N VAL A 154 3.16 -14.42 -11.50
CA VAL A 154 3.40 -13.06 -11.98
C VAL A 154 4.88 -12.88 -12.35
N ASP A 155 5.79 -13.36 -11.51
CA ASP A 155 7.23 -13.21 -11.71
C ASP A 155 7.78 -14.08 -12.84
N ASN A 156 7.33 -15.35 -12.94
CA ASN A 156 7.88 -16.31 -13.91
C ASN A 156 7.09 -16.39 -15.23
N VAL A 157 5.83 -15.94 -15.26
CA VAL A 157 4.98 -16.02 -16.46
C VAL A 157 4.61 -14.63 -16.96
N VAL A 158 3.99 -13.80 -16.12
CA VAL A 158 3.43 -12.51 -16.56
C VAL A 158 4.54 -11.54 -16.98
N TYR A 159 5.57 -11.34 -16.15
CA TYR A 159 6.67 -10.42 -16.48
C TYR A 159 7.52 -10.87 -17.69
N PRO A 160 7.91 -12.15 -17.83
CA PRO A 160 8.59 -12.63 -19.02
C PRO A 160 7.73 -12.50 -20.29
N LEU A 161 6.42 -12.75 -20.19
CA LEU A 161 5.50 -12.60 -21.32
C LEU A 161 5.39 -11.13 -21.77
N LEU A 162 5.21 -10.20 -20.83
CA LEU A 162 5.22 -8.76 -21.11
C LEU A 162 6.54 -8.32 -21.75
N ARG A 163 7.67 -8.85 -21.28
CA ARG A 163 8.99 -8.61 -21.89
C ARG A 163 9.09 -9.13 -23.32
N ARG A 164 8.53 -10.31 -23.63
CA ARG A 164 8.46 -10.84 -25.00
C ARG A 164 7.65 -9.94 -25.94
N TYR A 165 6.58 -9.34 -25.44
CA TYR A 165 5.80 -8.33 -26.18
C TYR A 165 6.43 -6.93 -26.21
N LYS A 166 7.67 -6.76 -25.70
CA LYS A 166 8.39 -5.48 -25.60
C LYS A 166 7.64 -4.40 -24.81
N ILE A 167 6.73 -4.80 -23.92
CA ILE A 167 6.01 -3.87 -23.05
C ILE A 167 6.83 -3.69 -21.78
N ARG A 168 7.41 -2.50 -21.61
CA ARG A 168 8.06 -2.11 -20.34
C ARG A 168 7.00 -1.90 -19.27
N PHE A 169 6.95 -2.81 -18.29
CA PHE A 169 6.00 -2.76 -17.17
C PHE A 169 6.63 -2.03 -15.98
N THR A 170 6.70 -0.70 -16.09
CA THR A 170 7.23 0.21 -15.07
C THR A 170 6.40 0.13 -13.77
N PRO A 171 6.99 0.45 -12.59
CA PRO A 171 6.27 0.44 -11.31
C PRO A 171 4.93 1.19 -11.36
N LEU A 172 4.90 2.40 -11.96
CA LEU A 172 3.66 3.17 -12.14
C LEU A 172 2.61 2.43 -12.99
N ARG A 173 3.01 1.73 -14.05
CA ARG A 173 2.08 0.93 -14.86
C ARG A 173 1.53 -0.27 -14.10
N ARG A 174 2.32 -0.87 -13.19
CA ARG A 174 1.82 -1.94 -12.30
C ARG A 174 0.78 -1.40 -11.34
N MET A 175 1.08 -0.28 -10.69
CA MET A 175 0.11 0.40 -9.82
C MET A 175 -1.17 0.74 -10.57
N CYS A 176 -1.08 1.23 -11.81
CA CYS A 176 -2.25 1.48 -12.65
C CYS A 176 -3.06 0.21 -12.93
N ALA A 177 -2.39 -0.90 -13.26
CA ALA A 177 -3.05 -2.19 -13.48
C ALA A 177 -3.79 -2.69 -12.22
N SER A 178 -3.27 -2.40 -11.03
CA SER A 178 -3.91 -2.78 -9.77
C SER A 178 -5.34 -2.23 -9.63
N PHE A 179 -5.58 -0.96 -10.01
CA PHE A 179 -6.91 -0.35 -9.97
C PHE A 179 -7.91 -1.04 -10.88
N PHE A 180 -7.48 -1.45 -12.08
CA PHE A 180 -8.33 -2.19 -13.01
C PHE A 180 -8.64 -3.60 -12.53
N VAL A 181 -7.64 -4.31 -11.97
CA VAL A 181 -7.85 -5.64 -11.38
C VAL A 181 -8.78 -5.56 -10.16
N ALA A 182 -8.62 -4.54 -9.31
CA ALA A 182 -9.54 -4.28 -8.19
C ALA A 182 -10.97 -4.01 -8.68
N CYS A 183 -11.14 -3.24 -9.75
CA CYS A 183 -12.44 -3.03 -10.39
C CYS A 183 -13.06 -4.36 -10.86
N SER A 184 -12.30 -5.23 -11.53
CA SER A 184 -12.77 -6.56 -11.93
C SER A 184 -13.18 -7.42 -10.73
N ALA A 185 -12.46 -7.34 -9.61
CA ALA A 185 -12.82 -8.04 -8.38
C ALA A 185 -14.17 -7.56 -7.81
N MET A 186 -14.41 -6.24 -7.82
CA MET A 186 -15.67 -5.66 -7.35
C MET A 186 -16.85 -5.96 -8.28
N ILE A 187 -16.61 -6.00 -9.60
CA ILE A 187 -17.61 -6.47 -10.57
C ILE A 187 -17.98 -7.93 -10.29
N TRP A 188 -17.00 -8.80 -10.03
CA TRP A 188 -17.26 -10.19 -9.65
C TRP A 188 -18.14 -10.28 -8.40
N ALA A 189 -17.79 -9.54 -7.33
CA ALA A 189 -18.57 -9.50 -6.10
C ALA A 189 -20.01 -8.98 -6.30
N ALA A 190 -20.19 -7.97 -7.16
CA ALA A 190 -21.51 -7.43 -7.52
C ALA A 190 -22.37 -8.45 -8.28
N VAL A 191 -21.78 -9.18 -9.24
CA VAL A 191 -22.47 -10.23 -10.00
C VAL A 191 -22.88 -11.37 -9.08
N VAL A 192 -21.98 -11.81 -8.20
CA VAL A 192 -22.31 -12.84 -7.19
C VAL A 192 -23.45 -12.37 -6.29
N GLN A 193 -23.43 -11.11 -5.83
CA GLN A 193 -24.52 -10.56 -5.02
C GLN A 193 -25.86 -10.52 -5.77
N TYR A 194 -25.86 -10.20 -7.05
CA TYR A 194 -27.05 -10.22 -7.88
C TYR A 194 -27.68 -11.61 -7.93
N TYR A 195 -26.88 -12.66 -8.17
CA TYR A 195 -27.36 -14.03 -8.17
C TYR A 195 -27.82 -14.50 -6.78
N ILE A 196 -27.21 -14.02 -5.70
CA ILE A 196 -27.68 -14.32 -4.33
C ILE A 196 -29.10 -13.78 -4.12
N TYR A 197 -29.42 -12.56 -4.56
CA TYR A 197 -30.76 -11.99 -4.42
C TYR A 197 -31.82 -12.66 -5.31
N GLU A 198 -31.45 -13.13 -6.50
CA GLU A 198 -32.36 -13.86 -7.41
C GLU A 198 -32.67 -15.28 -6.90
N THR A 199 -31.67 -15.95 -6.32
CA THR A 199 -31.80 -17.35 -5.89
C THR A 199 -32.40 -17.52 -4.50
N ASN A 200 -32.39 -16.47 -3.66
CA ASN A 200 -32.90 -16.56 -2.31
C ASN A 200 -34.44 -16.41 -2.29
N PRO A 201 -35.19 -17.30 -1.63
CA PRO A 201 -36.66 -17.19 -1.49
C PRO A 201 -37.12 -15.90 -0.81
N CYS A 202 -36.24 -15.22 -0.08
CA CYS A 202 -36.47 -13.93 0.57
C CYS A 202 -36.26 -12.70 -0.32
N GLY A 203 -35.86 -12.91 -1.59
CA GLY A 203 -35.57 -11.86 -2.53
C GLY A 203 -34.42 -10.97 -2.06
N ARG A 204 -34.70 -9.66 -1.90
CA ARG A 204 -33.66 -8.63 -1.69
C ARG A 204 -33.27 -8.37 -0.22
N TYR A 205 -33.97 -8.96 0.76
CA TYR A 205 -33.70 -8.77 2.19
C TYR A 205 -33.15 -10.05 2.80
N VAL A 206 -31.97 -10.48 2.34
CA VAL A 206 -31.40 -11.78 2.69
C VAL A 206 -30.82 -11.78 4.11
N ALA A 207 -30.24 -10.67 4.56
CA ALA A 207 -29.60 -10.56 5.87
C ALA A 207 -30.56 -10.68 7.05
N THR A 208 -31.83 -10.30 6.87
CA THR A 208 -32.88 -10.35 7.91
C THR A 208 -33.81 -11.54 7.75
N CYS A 209 -33.54 -12.43 6.79
CA CYS A 209 -34.46 -13.50 6.50
C CYS A 209 -34.22 -14.72 7.38
N GLU A 210 -35.13 -14.90 8.32
CA GLU A 210 -35.11 -15.99 9.28
C GLU A 210 -36.36 -16.85 9.07
N THR A 211 -36.19 -18.17 9.20
CA THR A 211 -37.33 -19.07 9.34
C THR A 211 -38.08 -18.76 10.63
N PRO A 212 -39.35 -19.18 10.77
CA PRO A 212 -40.10 -19.05 12.03
C PRO A 212 -39.41 -19.70 13.25
N ALA A 213 -38.41 -20.55 13.02
CA ALA A 213 -37.58 -21.21 14.03
C ALA A 213 -36.32 -20.40 14.44
N GLY A 214 -36.06 -19.25 13.81
CA GLY A 214 -34.88 -18.41 14.07
C GLY A 214 -33.62 -18.79 13.27
N ASP A 215 -33.71 -19.79 12.38
CA ASP A 215 -32.58 -20.16 11.52
C ASP A 215 -32.53 -19.26 10.27
N ARG A 216 -31.34 -18.73 9.96
CA ARG A 216 -31.11 -17.88 8.78
C ARG A 216 -31.32 -18.66 7.48
N ILE A 217 -32.09 -18.07 6.57
CA ILE A 217 -32.33 -18.63 5.23
C ILE A 217 -31.20 -18.19 4.29
N VAL A 218 -30.30 -19.11 3.99
CA VAL A 218 -29.17 -18.88 3.08
C VAL A 218 -29.54 -19.22 1.63
N SER A 219 -28.86 -18.57 0.69
CA SER A 219 -28.93 -18.95 -0.72
C SER A 219 -28.32 -20.34 -0.94
N SER A 220 -28.84 -21.09 -1.92
CA SER A 220 -28.29 -22.38 -2.36
C SER A 220 -26.93 -22.26 -3.05
N LEU A 221 -26.44 -21.05 -3.30
CA LEU A 221 -25.14 -20.81 -3.90
C LEU A 221 -24.01 -21.19 -2.94
N ASN A 222 -23.02 -21.91 -3.48
CA ASN A 222 -21.85 -22.32 -2.74
C ASN A 222 -20.90 -21.14 -2.51
N VAL A 223 -20.43 -20.97 -1.29
CA VAL A 223 -19.55 -19.88 -0.87
C VAL A 223 -18.23 -19.80 -1.67
N TRP A 224 -17.75 -20.92 -2.22
CA TRP A 224 -16.52 -20.98 -3.02
C TRP A 224 -16.58 -20.20 -4.35
N ILE A 225 -17.76 -19.82 -4.83
CA ILE A 225 -17.90 -18.93 -6.00
C ILE A 225 -17.27 -17.56 -5.71
N GLN A 226 -17.24 -17.14 -4.44
CA GLN A 226 -16.64 -15.89 -4.00
C GLN A 226 -15.10 -15.91 -4.07
N THR A 227 -14.47 -17.09 -4.11
CA THR A 227 -13.01 -17.23 -4.20
C THR A 227 -12.42 -16.48 -5.39
N GLY A 228 -13.17 -16.36 -6.50
CA GLY A 228 -12.75 -15.54 -7.65
C GLY A 228 -12.50 -14.06 -7.30
N ALA A 229 -13.34 -13.46 -6.45
CA ALA A 229 -13.13 -12.08 -5.99
C ALA A 229 -11.88 -11.97 -5.10
N TYR A 230 -11.68 -12.90 -4.16
CA TYR A 230 -10.49 -12.93 -3.31
C TYR A 230 -9.19 -13.06 -4.12
N VAL A 231 -9.18 -13.92 -5.16
CA VAL A 231 -8.02 -14.10 -6.04
C VAL A 231 -7.72 -12.83 -6.84
N LEU A 232 -8.75 -12.14 -7.35
CA LEU A 232 -8.58 -10.88 -8.07
C LEU A 232 -8.11 -9.75 -7.14
N VAL A 233 -8.63 -9.67 -5.91
CA VAL A 233 -8.12 -8.73 -4.89
C VAL A 233 -6.65 -9.00 -4.59
N GLY A 234 -6.26 -10.26 -4.38
CA GLY A 234 -4.85 -10.62 -4.15
C GLY A 234 -3.94 -10.30 -5.34
N LEU A 235 -4.41 -10.51 -6.57
CA LEU A 235 -3.68 -10.09 -7.77
C LEU A 235 -3.53 -8.56 -7.84
N SER A 236 -4.56 -7.81 -7.44
CA SER A 236 -4.48 -6.36 -7.32
C SER A 236 -3.48 -5.94 -6.26
N GLU A 237 -3.40 -6.63 -5.13
CA GLU A 237 -2.45 -6.37 -4.04
C GLU A 237 -0.99 -6.49 -4.49
N ILE A 238 -0.66 -7.50 -5.31
CA ILE A 238 0.68 -7.69 -5.86
C ILE A 238 1.09 -6.47 -6.70
N PHE A 239 0.20 -5.98 -7.57
CA PHE A 239 0.50 -4.84 -8.43
C PHE A 239 0.38 -3.48 -7.74
N GLY A 240 -0.44 -3.38 -6.69
CA GLY A 240 -0.73 -2.17 -5.95
C GLY A 240 0.15 -2.03 -4.71
N SER A 241 -0.15 -2.82 -3.67
CA SER A 241 0.48 -2.69 -2.36
C SER A 241 1.99 -2.97 -2.37
N ILE A 242 2.38 -4.12 -2.93
CA ILE A 242 3.79 -4.54 -2.95
C ILE A 242 4.64 -3.56 -3.78
N THR A 243 4.17 -3.25 -5.00
CA THR A 243 4.87 -2.30 -5.87
C THR A 243 4.85 -0.87 -5.29
N GLY A 244 3.76 -0.48 -4.61
CA GLY A 244 3.62 0.80 -3.91
C GLY A 244 4.66 0.98 -2.82
N LEU A 245 4.87 -0.05 -2.01
CA LEU A 245 5.88 -0.09 -0.97
C LEU A 245 7.29 -0.07 -1.54
N GLU A 246 7.58 -0.86 -2.57
CA GLU A 246 8.88 -0.85 -3.26
C GLU A 246 9.21 0.54 -3.83
N TYR A 247 8.22 1.18 -4.46
CA TYR A 247 8.34 2.54 -4.96
C TYR A 247 8.56 3.55 -3.84
N ALA A 248 7.82 3.43 -2.72
CA ALA A 248 8.01 4.29 -1.55
C ALA A 248 9.45 4.19 -1.00
N TYR A 249 9.98 2.97 -0.91
CA TYR A 249 11.32 2.72 -0.38
C TYR A 249 12.44 3.21 -1.29
N THR A 250 12.29 3.06 -2.61
CA THR A 250 13.31 3.44 -3.60
C THR A 250 13.36 4.93 -3.85
N LYS A 251 12.25 5.64 -3.69
CA LYS A 251 12.17 7.10 -3.89
C LYS A 251 12.37 7.92 -2.62
N ALA A 252 12.32 7.29 -1.45
CA ALA A 252 12.52 7.97 -0.17
C ALA A 252 14.02 8.19 0.13
N PRO A 253 14.39 9.35 0.70
CA PRO A 253 15.73 9.57 1.26
C PRO A 253 16.06 8.46 2.27
N ALA A 254 17.31 8.00 2.31
CA ALA A 254 17.72 6.89 3.19
C ALA A 254 17.41 7.16 4.67
N ASN A 255 17.49 8.43 5.09
CA ASN A 255 17.22 8.91 6.44
C ASN A 255 15.73 9.22 6.73
N MET A 256 14.83 9.10 5.73
CA MET A 256 13.38 9.37 5.86
C MET A 256 12.48 8.23 5.39
N ARG A 257 13.03 7.04 5.10
CA ARG A 257 12.25 5.86 4.67
C ARG A 257 11.06 5.55 5.59
N SER A 258 11.25 5.60 6.90
CA SER A 258 10.19 5.34 7.87
C SER A 258 9.05 6.37 7.81
N LEU A 259 9.35 7.63 7.49
CA LEU A 259 8.32 8.66 7.33
C LEU A 259 7.49 8.41 6.08
N VAL A 260 8.12 8.11 4.95
CA VAL A 260 7.42 7.81 3.70
C VAL A 260 6.58 6.54 3.83
N PHE A 261 7.10 5.52 4.52
CA PHE A 261 6.35 4.32 4.87
C PHE A 261 5.15 4.62 5.79
N GLY A 262 5.31 5.53 6.75
CA GLY A 262 4.22 6.02 7.60
C GLY A 262 3.14 6.75 6.79
N LEU A 263 3.52 7.63 5.86
CA LEU A 263 2.60 8.30 4.94
C LEU A 263 1.87 7.32 4.02
N TYR A 264 2.55 6.26 3.58
CA TYR A 264 1.94 5.19 2.80
C TYR A 264 0.83 4.49 3.60
N ASN A 265 1.11 4.07 4.84
CA ASN A 265 0.11 3.44 5.70
C ASN A 265 -1.04 4.39 6.09
N PHE A 266 -0.74 5.68 6.22
CA PHE A 266 -1.76 6.71 6.46
C PHE A 266 -2.83 6.74 5.35
N THR A 267 -2.50 6.35 4.12
CA THR A 267 -3.48 6.26 3.02
C THR A 267 -4.54 5.20 3.27
N SER A 268 -4.19 4.11 3.95
CA SER A 268 -5.15 3.07 4.37
C SER A 268 -6.11 3.61 5.45
N ALA A 269 -5.59 4.39 6.41
CA ALA A 269 -6.44 5.06 7.40
C ALA A 269 -7.43 6.05 6.76
N LEU A 270 -6.98 6.84 5.78
CA LEU A 270 -7.85 7.73 5.02
C LEU A 270 -8.91 6.95 4.23
N SER A 271 -8.54 5.79 3.69
CA SER A 271 -9.48 4.90 3.02
C SER A 271 -10.56 4.36 3.97
N ALA A 272 -10.18 3.91 5.16
CA ALA A 272 -11.13 3.44 6.17
C ALA A 272 -12.12 4.54 6.58
N ALA A 273 -11.65 5.79 6.69
CA ALA A 273 -12.51 6.95 6.94
C ALA A 273 -13.50 7.20 5.78
N ILE A 274 -13.05 7.10 4.52
CA ILE A 274 -13.94 7.17 3.35
C ILE A 274 -14.95 6.02 3.38
N GLY A 275 -14.51 4.81 3.74
CA GLY A 275 -15.35 3.62 3.85
C GLY A 275 -16.52 3.79 4.83
N GLN A 276 -16.38 4.60 5.88
CA GLN A 276 -17.48 4.91 6.80
C GLN A 276 -18.65 5.61 6.10
N ALA A 277 -18.40 6.43 5.06
CA ALA A 277 -19.47 7.04 4.28
C ALA A 277 -20.28 6.01 3.47
N PHE A 278 -19.70 4.83 3.18
CA PHE A 278 -20.34 3.75 2.43
C PHE A 278 -21.08 2.74 3.32
N VAL A 279 -21.05 2.88 4.65
CA VAL A 279 -21.71 1.96 5.59
C VAL A 279 -23.23 1.89 5.36
N ALA A 280 -23.87 3.01 5.01
CA ALA A 280 -25.30 3.01 4.68
C ALA A 280 -25.61 2.19 3.42
N LEU A 281 -24.67 2.11 2.48
CA LEU A 281 -24.76 1.28 1.27
C LEU A 281 -24.46 -0.20 1.54
N ALA A 282 -23.81 -0.50 2.66
CA ALA A 282 -23.54 -1.87 3.11
C ALA A 282 -24.79 -2.56 3.71
N ALA A 283 -25.91 -1.85 3.87
CA ALA A 283 -27.18 -2.43 4.28
C ALA A 283 -27.92 -3.10 3.11
N ASP A 284 -28.63 -4.19 3.37
CA ASP A 284 -29.54 -4.80 2.39
C ASP A 284 -30.68 -3.82 2.03
N PRO A 285 -31.08 -3.69 0.76
CA PRO A 285 -30.67 -4.43 -0.43
C PRO A 285 -29.53 -3.76 -1.24
N LEU A 286 -28.89 -2.73 -0.69
CA LEU A 286 -27.99 -1.81 -1.40
C LEU A 286 -26.58 -2.38 -1.62
N LEU A 287 -26.30 -3.60 -1.17
CA LEU A 287 -24.98 -4.23 -1.29
C LEU A 287 -24.45 -4.32 -2.74
N ILE A 288 -25.34 -4.51 -3.73
CA ILE A 288 -24.97 -4.46 -5.16
C ILE A 288 -24.49 -3.05 -5.54
N TRP A 289 -25.18 -2.01 -5.06
CA TRP A 289 -24.80 -0.62 -5.30
C TRP A 289 -23.49 -0.27 -4.59
N ASN A 290 -23.21 -0.86 -3.43
CA ASN A 290 -21.92 -0.70 -2.77
C ASN A 290 -20.78 -1.23 -3.66
N TYR A 291 -20.85 -2.48 -4.11
CA TYR A 291 -19.83 -3.04 -4.99
C TYR A 291 -19.75 -2.31 -6.34
N GLY A 292 -20.89 -1.93 -6.91
CA GLY A 292 -20.96 -1.17 -8.16
C GLY A 292 -20.32 0.22 -8.05
N ALA A 293 -20.62 0.96 -6.99
CA ALA A 293 -20.04 2.28 -6.74
C ALA A 293 -18.53 2.20 -6.54
N VAL A 294 -18.07 1.23 -5.72
CA VAL A 294 -16.64 1.01 -5.48
C VAL A 294 -15.92 0.58 -6.76
N ALA A 295 -16.54 -0.25 -7.62
CA ALA A 295 -16.00 -0.61 -8.93
C ALA A 295 -15.85 0.60 -9.86
N ILE A 296 -16.86 1.46 -9.95
CA ILE A 296 -16.81 2.68 -10.75
C ILE A 296 -15.72 3.62 -10.23
N ILE A 297 -15.63 3.81 -8.91
CA ILE A 297 -14.58 4.63 -8.28
C ILE A 297 -13.21 4.07 -8.64
N ALA A 298 -12.98 2.75 -8.50
CA ALA A 298 -11.72 2.13 -8.86
C ALA A 298 -11.37 2.32 -10.35
N PHE A 299 -12.35 2.18 -11.25
CA PHE A 299 -12.16 2.37 -12.68
C PHE A 299 -11.81 3.82 -13.06
N VAL A 300 -12.59 4.79 -12.57
CA VAL A 300 -12.35 6.22 -12.82
C VAL A 300 -11.02 6.64 -12.23
N THR A 301 -10.69 6.15 -11.03
CA THR A 301 -9.39 6.40 -10.39
C THR A 301 -8.24 5.79 -11.19
N GLY A 302 -8.39 4.57 -11.71
CA GLY A 302 -7.40 3.94 -12.59
C GLY A 302 -7.15 4.75 -13.87
N ILE A 303 -8.20 5.27 -14.51
CA ILE A 303 -8.08 6.17 -15.67
C ILE A 303 -7.40 7.48 -15.28
N ALA A 304 -7.81 8.12 -14.18
CA ALA A 304 -7.21 9.36 -13.71
C ALA A 304 -5.71 9.15 -13.39
N PHE A 305 -5.37 8.06 -12.73
CA PHE A 305 -3.99 7.68 -12.43
C PHE A 305 -3.16 7.46 -13.70
N TYR A 306 -3.73 6.77 -14.69
CA TYR A 306 -3.10 6.58 -16.00
C TYR A 306 -2.81 7.92 -16.70
N LEU A 307 -3.78 8.84 -16.71
CA LEU A 307 -3.64 10.14 -17.36
C LEU A 307 -2.67 11.07 -16.64
N VAL A 308 -2.69 11.07 -15.30
CA VAL A 308 -1.88 11.97 -14.47
C VAL A 308 -0.45 11.50 -14.34
N PHE A 309 -0.21 10.20 -14.13
CA PHE A 309 1.14 9.68 -13.83
C PHE A 309 1.73 8.84 -14.97
N THR A 310 0.98 7.89 -15.52
CA THR A 310 1.55 6.95 -16.50
C THR A 310 1.89 7.63 -17.84
N ARG A 311 1.02 8.52 -18.32
CA ARG A 311 1.20 9.19 -19.62
C ARG A 311 2.32 10.26 -19.62
N PRO A 312 2.48 11.12 -18.58
CA PRO A 312 3.48 12.18 -18.59
C PRO A 312 4.80 11.83 -17.88
N TRP A 313 4.79 10.98 -16.83
CA TRP A 313 5.90 10.92 -15.86
C TRP A 313 6.89 9.78 -16.08
N ASP A 314 6.64 8.83 -16.99
CA ASP A 314 7.57 7.71 -17.26
C ASP A 314 9.00 8.23 -17.59
N LYS A 315 9.13 9.34 -18.34
CA LYS A 315 10.45 9.92 -18.69
C LYS A 315 11.13 10.65 -17.53
N PHE A 316 10.33 11.35 -16.73
CA PHE A 316 10.81 12.14 -15.61
C PHE A 316 11.21 11.26 -14.41
N GLU A 317 10.55 10.11 -14.27
CA GLU A 317 10.92 9.11 -13.28
C GLU A 317 12.30 8.50 -13.58
N GLU A 318 12.59 8.22 -14.86
CA GLU A 318 13.91 7.76 -15.31
C GLU A 318 15.00 8.80 -14.99
N GLU A 319 14.74 10.10 -15.23
CA GLU A 319 15.67 11.19 -14.88
C GLU A 319 15.94 11.28 -13.37
N MET A 320 14.89 11.13 -12.54
CA MET A 320 15.04 11.16 -11.09
C MET A 320 15.80 9.96 -10.52
N ASN A 321 15.78 8.81 -11.21
CA ASN A 321 16.58 7.63 -10.82
C ASN A 321 18.07 7.80 -11.12
N MET A 322 18.45 8.72 -12.01
CA MET A 322 19.86 9.00 -12.36
C MET A 322 20.55 9.99 -11.41
N LEU A 323 19.81 10.59 -10.46
CA LEU A 323 20.36 11.54 -9.49
C LEU A 323 21.14 10.81 -8.38
N LYS A 324 22.34 11.33 -8.05
CA LYS A 324 23.24 10.81 -7.00
C LYS A 324 22.53 10.72 -5.64
N GLU A 325 22.87 9.67 -4.86
CA GLU A 325 22.44 9.55 -3.47
C GLU A 325 23.14 10.60 -2.60
N SER A 326 22.44 11.11 -1.58
CA SER A 326 22.98 12.07 -0.62
C SER A 326 23.94 11.41 0.36
N GLU A 327 25.02 12.11 0.69
CA GLU A 327 25.96 11.66 1.74
C GLU A 327 25.48 12.04 3.14
N TYR A 328 24.43 12.88 3.23
CA TYR A 328 23.91 13.40 4.49
C TYR A 328 23.18 12.35 5.34
N LYS A 329 23.95 11.73 6.23
CA LYS A 329 23.46 10.99 7.41
C LYS A 329 23.51 11.97 8.57
N GLY A 330 22.36 12.47 9.04
CA GLY A 330 22.29 13.56 10.02
C GLY A 330 23.32 13.40 11.16
N HIS A 331 24.08 14.45 11.44
CA HIS A 331 25.15 14.38 12.44
C HIS A 331 24.62 13.95 13.81
N THR A 332 25.41 13.10 14.47
CA THR A 332 25.23 12.67 15.85
C THR A 332 25.33 13.85 16.81
N LEU A 333 24.38 13.95 17.74
CA LEU A 333 24.46 14.88 18.88
C LEU A 333 25.46 14.32 19.89
N GLY A 334 26.73 14.69 19.73
CA GLY A 334 27.77 14.51 20.73
C GLY A 334 28.98 13.74 20.24
N GLY A 335 30.11 14.44 20.11
CA GLY A 335 31.41 13.84 19.86
C GLY A 335 32.21 14.63 18.83
N HIS A 336 33.18 15.42 19.29
CA HIS A 336 34.35 15.73 18.47
C HIS A 336 34.88 14.40 17.91
N SER A 337 34.83 14.21 16.60
CA SER A 337 35.70 13.26 15.94
C SER A 337 36.58 14.04 14.99
N GLU A 338 37.84 14.09 15.37
CA GLU A 338 38.96 14.51 14.54
C GLU A 338 38.91 13.82 13.17
N LYS A 339 39.38 14.56 12.17
CA LYS A 339 39.76 14.03 10.87
C LYS A 339 40.64 12.79 11.05
N LYS A 340 40.20 11.65 10.54
CA LYS A 340 41.11 10.66 9.97
C LYS A 340 40.84 10.58 8.47
N MET A 341 41.71 11.27 7.72
CA MET A 341 42.12 10.80 6.40
C MET A 341 42.80 9.45 6.62
N GLU A 342 42.23 8.38 6.10
CA GLU A 342 42.97 7.16 5.80
C GLU A 342 42.22 6.43 4.69
N ASP A 343 42.98 6.11 3.64
CA ASP A 343 42.55 5.52 2.39
C ASP A 343 41.82 4.20 2.59
N GLY A 344 40.66 4.06 1.95
CA GLY A 344 39.91 2.81 1.88
C GLY A 344 39.04 2.85 0.63
N ALA A 345 39.41 2.03 -0.36
CA ALA A 345 38.83 1.99 -1.68
C ALA A 345 37.29 2.02 -1.67
N VAL A 346 36.72 2.91 -2.49
CA VAL A 346 35.31 2.93 -2.84
C VAL A 346 34.99 1.61 -3.54
N GLU A 347 34.38 0.67 -2.82
CA GLU A 347 33.74 -0.48 -3.43
C GLU A 347 32.48 0.03 -4.14
N GLN A 348 32.67 0.39 -5.42
CA GLN A 348 31.58 0.66 -6.34
C GLN A 348 30.74 -0.61 -6.44
N THR A 349 29.56 -0.61 -5.81
CA THR A 349 28.50 -1.55 -6.20
C THR A 349 28.26 -1.34 -7.70
N PRO A 350 28.47 -2.38 -8.54
CA PRO A 350 28.32 -2.21 -9.98
C PRO A 350 26.87 -1.87 -10.30
N PRO A 351 26.62 -1.11 -11.39
CA PRO A 351 25.27 -0.91 -11.87
C PRO A 351 24.64 -2.28 -12.13
N VAL A 352 23.39 -2.45 -11.70
CA VAL A 352 22.58 -3.63 -12.03
C VAL A 352 22.65 -3.80 -13.54
N ARG A 353 23.45 -4.78 -14.00
CA ARG A 353 23.48 -5.18 -15.40
C ARG A 353 22.08 -5.63 -15.75
N GLU A 354 21.40 -4.85 -16.60
CA GLU A 354 20.38 -5.42 -17.47
C GLU A 354 21.01 -6.65 -18.13
N VAL A 355 20.55 -7.83 -17.74
CA VAL A 355 20.87 -9.06 -18.43
C VAL A 355 20.17 -8.97 -19.79
N ARG A 356 20.92 -8.45 -20.78
CA ARG A 356 20.75 -8.84 -22.17
C ARG A 356 21.11 -10.31 -22.26
N GLU A 357 20.09 -11.14 -22.44
CA GLU A 357 20.01 -12.25 -23.41
C GLU A 357 18.61 -12.88 -23.39
#